data_AF-A0A9E4PI02-F1
#
_entry.id   AF-A0A9E4PI02-F1
#
_cell.length_a   1.000
_cell.length_b   1.000
_cell.length_c   1.000
_cell.angle_alpha   90.00
_cell.angle_beta   90.00
_cell.angle_gamma   90.00
#
_symmetry.space_group_name_H-M   'P 1'
#
loop_
_entity.id
_entity.type
_entity.pdbx_description
1 polymer ?
#
loop_
_entity_poly.entity_id
_entity_poly.type
_entity_poly.pdbx_seq_one_letter_code
_entity_poly.pdbx_strand_id
1 'polypeptide(L)'
;TGMAVVAAAGPISNLGVAAIMALPIRLGWAPWHNPFVINAFAVESWTATDYVGLFLSASVFINCTLAVFNLLPLAPLDGFRVWVGLLPIELARPIARMERYGILVLMGLFFLGPLIGIRFFEWIVRPLVEGIASGLTGV
;
A
#
# COMPACT_ATOMS: atom_id res chain seq x y z
N THR A 1 -16.64 -18.23 4.26
CA THR A 1 -15.61 -18.09 5.31
C THR A 1 -14.20 -18.36 4.81
N GLY A 2 -13.92 -19.43 4.05
CA GLY A 2 -12.58 -19.68 3.48
C GLY A 2 -12.02 -18.59 2.55
N MET A 3 -12.84 -18.04 1.64
CA MET A 3 -12.38 -17.00 0.69
C MET A 3 -11.97 -15.67 1.35
N ALA A 4 -12.62 -15.30 2.46
CA ALA A 4 -12.30 -14.05 3.16
C ALA A 4 -10.93 -14.12 3.87
N VAL A 5 -10.59 -15.27 4.45
CA VAL A 5 -9.28 -15.51 5.08
C VAL A 5 -8.17 -15.53 4.03
N VAL A 6 -8.42 -16.14 2.86
CA VAL A 6 -7.46 -16.15 1.74
C VAL A 6 -7.22 -14.73 1.21
N ALA A 7 -8.26 -13.92 1.08
CA ALA A 7 -8.13 -12.54 0.61
C ALA A 7 -7.45 -11.62 1.65
N ALA A 8 -7.55 -11.91 2.95
CA ALA A 8 -6.78 -11.22 3.98
C ALA A 8 -5.28 -11.59 3.98
N ALA A 9 -4.90 -12.73 3.39
CA ALA A 9 -3.50 -13.17 3.34
C ALA A 9 -2.61 -12.22 2.53
N GLY A 10 -3.16 -11.56 1.50
CA GLY A 10 -2.43 -10.58 0.69
C GLY A 10 -1.98 -9.35 1.50
N PRO A 11 -2.89 -8.59 2.13
CA PRO A 11 -2.51 -7.50 3.03
C PRO A 11 -1.54 -7.92 4.14
N ILE A 12 -1.78 -9.08 4.75
CA ILE A 12 -0.95 -9.56 5.87
C ILE A 12 0.47 -9.90 5.39
N SER A 13 0.63 -10.55 4.23
CA SER A 13 1.96 -10.87 3.70
C SER A 13 2.74 -9.62 3.35
N ASN A 14 2.10 -8.63 2.73
CA ASN A 14 2.70 -7.33 2.45
C ASN A 14 3.13 -6.62 3.75
N LEU A 15 2.27 -6.57 4.77
CA LEU A 15 2.65 -6.00 6.08
C LEU A 15 3.81 -6.78 6.74
N GLY A 16 3.85 -8.11 6.59
CA GLY A 16 4.94 -8.93 7.08
C GLY A 16 6.28 -8.60 6.40
N VAL A 17 6.29 -8.48 5.08
CA VAL A 17 7.49 -8.04 4.33
C VAL A 17 7.90 -6.63 4.74
N ALA A 18 6.96 -5.70 4.83
CA ALA A 18 7.23 -4.34 5.29
C ALA A 18 7.87 -4.32 6.68
N ALA A 19 7.35 -5.12 7.62
CA ALA A 19 7.89 -5.22 8.96
C ALA A 19 9.33 -5.76 8.97
N ILE A 20 9.60 -6.82 8.20
CA ILE A 20 10.96 -7.40 8.08
C ILE A 20 11.94 -6.38 7.49
N MET A 21 11.55 -5.68 6.43
CA MET A 21 12.40 -4.67 5.77
C MET A 21 12.59 -3.41 6.63
N ALA A 22 11.67 -3.12 7.53
CA ALA A 22 11.78 -2.01 8.47
C ALA A 22 12.75 -2.30 9.63
N LEU A 23 13.04 -3.56 9.96
CA LEU A 23 13.87 -3.92 11.12
C LEU A 23 15.28 -3.29 11.08
N PRO A 24 16.05 -3.35 9.97
CA PRO A 24 17.38 -2.73 9.96
C PRO A 24 17.31 -1.21 10.13
N ILE A 25 16.26 -0.56 9.63
CA ILE A 25 16.05 0.89 9.81
C ILE A 25 15.71 1.19 11.27
N ARG A 26 14.77 0.43 11.85
CA ARG A 26 14.33 0.57 13.25
C ARG A 26 15.46 0.35 14.26
N LEU A 27 16.38 -0.57 13.94
CA LEU A 27 17.54 -0.87 14.78
C LEU A 27 18.71 0.10 14.55
N GLY A 28 18.58 1.05 13.62
CA GLY A 28 19.63 2.03 13.30
C GLY A 28 20.80 1.45 12.49
N TRP A 29 20.63 0.28 11.88
CA TRP A 29 21.64 -0.36 11.02
C TRP A 29 21.66 0.20 9.60
N ALA A 30 20.55 0.81 9.17
CA ALA A 30 20.43 1.49 7.89
C ALA A 30 19.69 2.83 8.07
N PRO A 31 20.09 3.89 7.34
CA PRO A 31 19.39 5.16 7.37
C PRO A 31 18.03 5.07 6.68
N TRP A 32 17.06 5.82 7.19
CA TRP A 32 15.81 6.07 6.48
C TRP A 32 16.04 7.10 5.36
N HIS A 33 15.55 6.79 4.17
CA HIS A 33 15.55 7.71 3.03
C HIS A 33 14.13 7.80 2.49
N ASN A 34 13.62 9.02 2.26
CA ASN A 34 12.31 9.19 1.64
C ASN A 34 12.39 8.77 0.16
N PRO A 35 11.69 7.70 -0.27
CA PRO A 35 11.83 7.18 -1.62
C PRO A 35 11.21 8.07 -2.71
N PHE A 36 10.42 9.09 -2.34
CA PHE A 36 9.80 10.04 -3.27
C PHE A 36 10.58 11.34 -3.42
N VAL A 37 11.55 11.59 -2.53
CA VAL A 37 12.34 12.82 -2.50
C VAL A 37 13.81 12.44 -2.39
N ILE A 38 14.44 12.20 -3.53
CA ILE A 38 15.88 11.94 -3.62
C ILE A 38 16.56 13.23 -4.07
N ASN A 39 17.43 13.77 -3.22
CA ASN A 39 18.22 14.95 -3.56
C ASN A 39 19.44 14.52 -4.37
N ALA A 40 19.51 14.92 -5.64
CA ALA A 40 20.61 14.56 -6.55
C ALA A 40 22.00 14.94 -6.02
N PHE A 41 22.12 16.06 -5.30
CA PHE A 41 23.38 16.48 -4.69
C PHE A 41 23.77 15.63 -3.47
N ALA A 42 22.80 15.02 -2.78
CA ALA A 42 23.10 14.11 -1.68
C ALA A 42 23.67 12.78 -2.19
N VAL A 43 23.19 12.30 -3.33
CA VAL A 43 23.57 11.00 -3.92
C VAL A 43 25.07 10.90 -4.23
N GLU A 44 25.71 12.02 -4.57
CA GLU A 44 27.17 12.06 -4.81
C GLU A 44 28.00 11.64 -3.59
N SER A 45 27.44 11.80 -2.40
CA SER A 45 28.08 11.46 -1.12
C SER A 45 27.61 10.13 -0.51
N TRP A 46 26.75 9.39 -1.21
CA TRP A 46 26.14 8.17 -0.66
C TRP A 46 27.13 7.02 -0.53
N THR A 47 27.06 6.37 0.62
CA THR A 47 27.76 5.12 0.91
C THR A 47 26.91 3.92 0.51
N ALA A 48 27.49 2.70 0.51
CA ALA A 48 26.74 1.46 0.28
C ALA A 48 25.54 1.33 1.25
N THR A 49 25.69 1.79 2.49
CA THR A 49 24.63 1.74 3.51
C THR A 49 23.47 2.68 3.16
N ASP A 50 23.71 3.80 2.48
CA ASP A 50 22.64 4.71 2.03
C ASP A 50 21.80 4.09 0.91
N TYR A 51 22.44 3.44 -0.06
CA TYR A 51 21.74 2.72 -1.12
C TYR A 51 20.91 1.56 -0.57
N VAL A 52 21.44 0.83 0.42
CA VAL A 52 20.69 -0.21 1.13
C VAL A 52 19.52 0.41 1.91
N GLY A 53 19.75 1.52 2.62
CA GLY A 53 18.71 2.26 3.34
C GLY A 53 17.57 2.72 2.42
N LEU A 54 17.90 3.24 1.23
CA LEU A 54 16.91 3.60 0.22
C LEU A 54 16.11 2.38 -0.25
N PHE A 55 16.79 1.26 -0.56
CA PHE A 55 16.12 0.04 -1.00
C PHE A 55 15.16 -0.50 0.07
N LEU A 56 15.58 -0.51 1.34
CA LEU A 56 14.74 -0.92 2.46
C LEU A 56 13.55 0.03 2.64
N SER A 57 13.79 1.34 2.61
CA SER A 57 12.76 2.37 2.77
C SER A 57 11.71 2.29 1.65
N ALA A 58 12.14 2.11 0.40
CA ALA A 58 11.26 1.88 -0.74
C ALA A 58 10.48 0.58 -0.59
N SER A 59 11.13 -0.50 -0.15
CA SER A 59 10.49 -1.81 0.07
C SER A 59 9.41 -1.74 1.15
N VAL A 60 9.67 -1.05 2.27
CA VAL A 60 8.67 -0.78 3.31
C VAL A 60 7.50 -0.02 2.71
N PHE A 61 7.77 1.10 2.03
CA PHE A 61 6.70 1.95 1.50
C PHE A 61 5.83 1.23 0.47
N ILE A 62 6.44 0.50 -0.48
CA ILE A 62 5.71 -0.26 -1.51
C ILE A 62 4.84 -1.33 -0.86
N ASN A 63 5.37 -2.10 0.08
CA ASN A 63 4.58 -3.15 0.74
C ASN A 63 3.47 -2.58 1.62
N CYS A 64 3.71 -1.51 2.38
CA CYS A 64 2.65 -0.80 3.10
C CYS A 64 1.57 -0.27 2.13
N THR A 65 1.98 0.28 0.99
CA THR A 65 1.07 0.76 -0.06
C THR A 65 0.21 -0.37 -0.62
N LEU A 66 0.82 -1.48 -1.00
CA LEU A 66 0.11 -2.67 -1.49
C LEU A 66 -0.83 -3.25 -0.42
N ALA A 67 -0.43 -3.27 0.85
CA ALA A 67 -1.29 -3.70 1.94
C ALA A 67 -2.52 -2.81 2.08
N VAL A 68 -2.35 -1.49 2.11
CA VAL A 68 -3.46 -0.52 2.20
C VAL A 68 -4.37 -0.64 0.98
N PHE A 69 -3.83 -0.72 -0.24
CA PHE A 69 -4.64 -0.94 -1.44
C PHE A 69 -5.45 -2.23 -1.36
N ASN A 70 -4.83 -3.34 -0.95
CA ASN A 70 -5.52 -4.61 -0.84
C ASN A 70 -6.56 -4.65 0.30
N LEU A 71 -6.62 -3.64 1.17
CA LEU A 71 -7.70 -3.48 2.15
C LEU A 71 -8.86 -2.61 1.65
N LEU A 72 -8.69 -1.87 0.55
CA LEU A 72 -9.76 -1.03 0.02
C LEU A 72 -10.91 -1.89 -0.55
N PRO A 73 -12.18 -1.53 -0.29
CA PRO A 73 -13.35 -2.24 -0.78
C PRO A 73 -13.64 -1.90 -2.26
N LEU A 74 -12.64 -1.98 -3.13
CA LEU A 74 -12.72 -1.56 -4.53
C LEU A 74 -12.07 -2.59 -5.45
N ALA A 75 -12.82 -3.13 -6.41
CA ALA A 75 -12.31 -4.12 -7.35
C ALA A 75 -11.19 -3.55 -8.25
N PRO A 76 -10.18 -4.35 -8.65
CA PRO A 76 -10.00 -5.78 -8.41
C PRO A 76 -9.22 -6.11 -7.12
N LEU A 77 -9.11 -5.15 -6.19
CA LEU A 77 -8.31 -5.30 -4.97
C LEU A 77 -8.94 -6.36 -4.05
N ASP A 78 -8.10 -7.05 -3.28
CA ASP A 78 -8.54 -8.19 -2.45
C ASP A 78 -9.63 -7.80 -1.44
N GLY A 79 -9.57 -6.58 -0.91
CA GLY A 79 -10.55 -6.03 0.04
C GLY A 79 -11.96 -6.07 -0.51
N PHE A 80 -12.17 -5.80 -1.80
CA PHE A 80 -13.49 -5.92 -2.43
C PHE A 80 -14.06 -7.34 -2.29
N ARG A 81 -13.23 -8.37 -2.51
CA ARG A 81 -13.63 -9.77 -2.41
C ARG A 81 -13.90 -10.19 -0.97
N VAL A 82 -13.13 -9.66 0.00
CA VAL A 82 -13.43 -9.82 1.43
C VAL A 82 -14.82 -9.28 1.73
N TRP A 83 -15.10 -8.04 1.33
CA TRP A 83 -16.39 -7.38 1.56
C TRP A 83 -17.56 -8.13 0.90
N VAL A 84 -17.42 -8.53 -0.36
CA VAL A 84 -18.45 -9.34 -1.06
C VAL A 84 -18.66 -10.69 -0.37
N GLY A 85 -17.60 -11.33 0.11
CA GLY A 85 -17.67 -12.61 0.82
C GLY A 85 -18.29 -12.54 2.22
N LEU A 86 -18.41 -11.35 2.81
CA LEU A 86 -19.07 -11.10 4.10
C LEU A 86 -20.57 -10.76 3.96
N LEU A 87 -21.02 -10.42 2.76
CA LEU A 87 -22.42 -10.03 2.50
C LEU A 87 -23.35 -11.25 2.33
N PRO A 88 -24.65 -11.12 2.67
CA PRO A 88 -25.67 -12.08 2.28
C PRO A 88 -25.70 -12.28 0.77
N ILE A 89 -26.06 -13.50 0.31
CA ILE A 89 -25.98 -13.89 -1.10
C ILE A 89 -26.80 -12.99 -2.03
N GLU A 90 -27.90 -12.45 -1.52
CA GLU A 90 -28.81 -11.54 -2.21
C GLU A 90 -28.13 -10.21 -2.55
N LEU A 91 -27.23 -9.72 -1.68
CA LEU A 91 -26.46 -8.50 -1.87
C LEU A 91 -25.12 -8.77 -2.57
N ALA A 92 -24.50 -9.93 -2.31
CA ALA A 92 -23.21 -10.30 -2.89
C ALA A 92 -23.30 -10.44 -4.42
N ARG A 93 -24.36 -11.05 -4.95
CA ARG A 93 -24.55 -11.27 -6.40
C ARG A 93 -24.55 -9.97 -7.23
N PRO A 94 -25.37 -8.95 -6.93
CA PRO A 94 -25.35 -7.71 -7.71
C PRO A 94 -24.03 -6.96 -7.56
N ILE A 95 -23.43 -6.94 -6.38
CA ILE A 95 -22.16 -6.23 -6.13
C ILE A 95 -20.99 -6.92 -6.84
N ALA A 96 -20.90 -8.25 -6.81
CA ALA A 96 -19.87 -9.01 -7.53
C ALA A 96 -19.89 -8.72 -9.04
N ARG A 97 -21.05 -8.46 -9.64
CA ARG A 97 -21.14 -8.05 -11.06
C ARG A 97 -20.52 -6.69 -11.36
N MET A 98 -20.24 -5.86 -10.35
CA MET A 98 -19.52 -4.60 -10.51
C MET A 98 -18.01 -4.80 -10.63
N GLU A 99 -17.47 -5.97 -10.27
CA GLU A 99 -16.02 -6.26 -10.31
C GLU A 99 -15.41 -5.97 -11.70
N ARG A 100 -16.14 -6.27 -12.78
CA ARG A 100 -15.72 -6.01 -14.16
C ARG A 100 -15.45 -4.53 -14.49
N TYR A 101 -16.07 -3.61 -13.75
CA TYR A 101 -15.85 -2.17 -13.91
C TYR A 101 -14.80 -1.64 -12.92
N GLY A 102 -14.38 -2.44 -11.95
CA GLY A 102 -13.47 -2.03 -10.88
C GLY A 102 -12.18 -1.42 -11.39
N ILE A 103 -11.54 -2.06 -12.39
CA ILE A 103 -10.31 -1.52 -12.99
C ILE A 103 -10.55 -0.15 -13.63
N LEU A 104 -11.68 0.07 -14.31
CA LEU A 104 -12.01 1.35 -14.92
C LEU A 104 -12.25 2.42 -13.85
N VAL A 105 -12.91 2.06 -12.75
CA VAL A 105 -13.12 2.98 -11.60
C VAL A 105 -11.79 3.35 -10.97
N LEU A 106 -10.87 2.39 -10.75
CA LEU A 106 -9.53 2.68 -10.24
C LEU A 106 -8.76 3.61 -11.18
N MET A 107 -8.69 3.27 -12.47
CA MET A 107 -8.00 4.11 -13.45
C MET A 107 -8.61 5.53 -13.47
N GLY A 108 -9.93 5.65 -13.47
CA GLY A 108 -10.60 6.95 -13.36
C GLY A 108 -10.22 7.72 -12.09
N LEU A 109 -10.18 7.05 -10.94
CA LEU A 109 -9.84 7.67 -9.67
C LEU A 109 -8.39 8.18 -9.63
N PHE A 110 -7.44 7.47 -10.25
CA PHE A 110 -6.04 7.87 -10.29
C PHE A 110 -5.71 8.91 -11.35
N PHE A 111 -6.29 8.80 -12.54
CA PHE A 111 -5.94 9.69 -13.66
C PHE A 111 -6.89 10.89 -13.76
N LEU A 112 -8.20 10.69 -13.60
CA LEU A 112 -9.19 11.77 -13.70
C LEU A 112 -9.44 12.43 -12.35
N GLY A 113 -9.41 11.68 -11.25
CA GLY A 113 -9.65 12.21 -9.91
C GLY A 113 -8.84 13.48 -9.59
N PRO A 114 -7.50 13.46 -9.73
CA PRO A 114 -6.69 14.65 -9.45
C PRO A 114 -7.03 15.87 -10.31
N LEU A 115 -7.48 15.67 -11.56
CA LEU A 115 -7.87 16.75 -12.48
C LEU A 115 -9.13 17.49 -12.01
N ILE A 116 -10.03 16.80 -11.31
CA ILE A 116 -11.26 17.36 -10.75
C ILE A 116 -11.16 17.64 -9.24
N GLY A 117 -9.95 17.61 -8.69
CA GLY A 117 -9.69 17.90 -7.27
C GLY A 117 -9.88 16.72 -6.31
N ILE A 118 -10.22 15.53 -6.80
CA ILE A 118 -10.32 14.31 -6.00
C ILE A 118 -8.94 13.66 -5.89
N ARG A 119 -8.22 13.97 -4.82
CA ARG A 119 -6.88 13.42 -4.55
C ARG A 119 -6.95 12.23 -3.60
N PHE A 120 -7.67 11.18 -4.01
CA PHE A 120 -7.91 9.98 -3.20
C PHE A 120 -6.62 9.40 -2.58
N PHE A 121 -5.56 9.29 -3.40
CA PHE A 121 -4.28 8.79 -2.94
C PHE A 121 -3.71 9.63 -1.79
N GLU A 122 -3.67 10.95 -1.95
CA GLU A 122 -3.10 11.87 -0.96
C GLU A 122 -3.93 11.94 0.32
N TRP A 123 -5.25 11.89 0.22
CA TRP A 123 -6.13 12.07 1.38
C TRP A 123 -6.36 10.80 2.19
N ILE A 124 -6.29 9.62 1.55
CA ILE A 124 -6.66 8.37 2.20
C ILE A 124 -5.47 7.41 2.23
N VAL A 125 -4.87 7.11 1.08
CA VAL A 125 -3.84 6.06 1.01
C VAL A 125 -2.55 6.51 1.67
N ARG A 126 -2.04 7.68 1.29
CA ARG A 126 -0.76 8.21 1.76
C ARG A 126 -0.66 8.34 3.28
N PRO A 127 -1.59 8.96 4.02
CA PRO A 127 -1.48 9.08 5.47
C PRO A 127 -1.51 7.72 6.18
N LEU A 128 -2.27 6.74 5.66
CA LEU A 128 -2.28 5.38 6.19
C LEU A 128 -0.93 4.70 5.97
N VAL A 129 -0.38 4.81 4.76
CA VAL A 129 0.94 4.23 4.42
C VAL A 129 2.04 4.87 5.27
N GLU A 130 2.07 6.20 5.36
CA GLU A 130 3.07 6.92 6.15
C GLU A 130 2.94 6.62 7.65
N GLY A 131 1.71 6.52 8.17
CA GLY A 131 1.46 6.13 9.57
C GLY A 131 1.95 4.71 9.88
N ILE A 132 1.71 3.75 8.97
CA ILE A 132 2.21 2.38 9.13
C ILE A 132 3.73 2.34 9.00
N ALA A 133 4.29 2.98 7.97
CA ALA A 133 5.72 2.96 7.69
C ALA A 133 6.53 3.62 8.81
N SER A 134 6.10 4.79 9.31
CA SER A 134 6.71 5.45 10.47
C SER A 134 6.60 4.60 11.74
N GLY A 135 5.44 3.97 11.98
CA GLY A 135 5.26 3.04 13.09
C GLY A 135 6.21 1.84 13.04
N LEU A 136 6.44 1.28 11.85
CA LEU A 136 7.35 0.13 11.65
C LEU A 136 8.82 0.54 11.75
N THR A 137 9.22 1.61 11.08
CA THR A 137 10.62 2.07 11.00
C THR A 137 11.07 2.85 12.23
N GLY A 138 10.15 3.44 12.99
CA GLY A 138 10.46 4.27 14.16
C GLY A 138 10.99 5.67 13.82
N VAL A 139 10.82 6.12 12.57
CA VAL A 139 11.25 7.41 12.03
C VAL A 139 10.04 8.22 11.57
#